data_AF-A0A6A3BBQ0-F1
#
_entry.id   AF-A0A6A3BBQ0-F1
#
_cell.length_a   1.000
_cell.length_b   1.000
_cell.length_c   1.000
_cell.angle_alpha   90.00
_cell.angle_beta   90.00
_cell.angle_gamma   90.00
#
_symmetry.space_group_name_H-M   'P 1'
#
loop_
_entity.id
_entity.type
_entity.pdbx_description
1 polymer ?
#
loop_
_entity_poly.entity_id
_entity_poly.type
_entity_poly.pdbx_seq_one_letter_code
_entity_poly.pdbx_strand_id
1 'polypeptide(L)'
;MVSLQGSVICPAVRSKQFGVYTPPANDLFPRERLHRSDIWGCRVIIDGKNKSRALFSQLKLRKCRTTVQCTFSSSSDENGSTAENFKENDEDYVDASVLEAVEVRSGSDGFMVKMRDGRHLRCVHNNPQGGHLPEYAPHPAIVLKMDDGTGLLLPIIVLEMPSVLLMAAVRNVQIARPTMYQVVKDMIDKMEYQVKLVRVTKRVHEAYFAQLYLTKVGDESEPVIFDLRPSDAINIAVRCKASIQVNKYLAYSDGMRVIESGKLSKRLQLQMGYC
;
A
#
# COMPACT_ATOMS: atom_id res chain seq x y z
N MET A 1 17.60 0.74 -50.87
CA MET A 1 16.98 -0.60 -50.90
C MET A 1 18.02 -1.63 -50.48
N VAL A 2 17.95 -2.16 -49.26
CA VAL A 2 18.39 -3.51 -48.90
C VAL A 2 17.49 -3.94 -47.73
N SER A 3 16.72 -4.99 -47.95
CA SER A 3 15.84 -5.65 -46.99
C SER A 3 16.61 -6.84 -46.39
N LEU A 4 16.64 -6.97 -45.07
CA LEU A 4 17.09 -8.19 -44.40
C LEU A 4 15.91 -8.81 -43.66
N GLN A 5 15.44 -9.91 -44.22
CA GLN A 5 14.35 -10.75 -43.76
C GLN A 5 14.96 -11.88 -42.91
N GLY A 6 14.54 -12.02 -41.65
CA GLY A 6 14.98 -13.08 -40.75
C GLY A 6 13.79 -13.77 -40.09
N SER A 7 13.73 -15.09 -40.21
CA SER A 7 12.67 -15.98 -39.72
C SER A 7 12.87 -16.41 -38.27
N VAL A 8 11.76 -16.59 -37.57
CA VAL A 8 11.62 -17.01 -36.15
C VAL A 8 11.79 -18.53 -36.00
N ILE A 9 12.54 -18.97 -34.98
CA ILE A 9 12.51 -20.36 -34.49
C ILE A 9 12.42 -20.32 -32.96
N CYS A 10 11.27 -20.74 -32.41
CA CYS A 10 11.08 -21.00 -30.98
C CYS A 10 10.93 -22.52 -30.78
N PRO A 11 11.64 -23.17 -29.84
CA PRO A 11 11.53 -24.60 -29.63
C PRO A 11 10.26 -24.97 -28.87
N ALA A 12 9.48 -25.91 -29.41
CA ALA A 12 8.31 -26.50 -28.77
C ALA A 12 8.73 -27.65 -27.84
N VAL A 13 8.40 -27.55 -26.55
CA VAL A 13 8.60 -28.60 -25.55
C VAL A 13 7.46 -29.62 -25.67
N ARG A 14 7.80 -30.89 -25.96
CA ARG A 14 6.88 -32.03 -25.98
C ARG A 14 6.62 -32.53 -24.56
N SER A 15 5.36 -32.60 -24.14
CA SER A 15 4.93 -33.30 -22.91
C SER A 15 4.81 -34.82 -23.16
N LYS A 16 5.54 -35.63 -22.39
CA LYS A 16 5.44 -37.10 -22.35
C LYS A 16 4.12 -37.51 -21.68
N GLN A 17 3.39 -38.43 -22.32
CA GLN A 17 2.31 -39.20 -21.72
C GLN A 17 2.89 -40.20 -20.69
N PHE A 18 2.22 -40.35 -19.54
CA PHE A 18 2.42 -41.47 -18.63
C PHE A 18 1.06 -42.10 -18.31
N GLY A 19 1.03 -43.42 -18.37
CA GLY A 19 -0.16 -44.24 -18.50
C GLY A 19 -0.99 -44.40 -17.23
N VAL A 20 -2.23 -44.78 -17.49
CA VAL A 20 -3.29 -45.15 -16.55
C VAL A 20 -2.92 -46.44 -15.82
N TYR A 21 -3.01 -46.44 -14.49
CA TYR A 21 -3.16 -47.66 -13.69
C TYR A 21 -4.33 -47.48 -12.72
N THR A 22 -5.34 -48.32 -12.88
CA THR A 22 -6.54 -48.42 -12.06
C THR A 22 -6.35 -49.57 -11.05
N PRO A 23 -6.60 -49.37 -9.74
CA PRO A 23 -6.87 -50.46 -8.82
C PRO A 23 -8.39 -50.68 -8.62
N PRO A 24 -8.83 -51.90 -8.23
CA PRO A 24 -10.23 -52.31 -8.30
C PRO A 24 -11.06 -51.84 -7.09
N ALA A 25 -12.38 -51.78 -7.32
CA ALA A 25 -13.43 -51.38 -6.40
C ALA A 25 -13.95 -52.53 -5.50
N ASN A 26 -14.51 -52.13 -4.35
CA ASN A 26 -15.64 -52.68 -3.55
C ASN A 26 -15.35 -52.32 -2.07
N ASP A 27 -16.22 -51.74 -1.24
CA ASP A 27 -17.68 -51.63 -1.27
C ASP A 27 -18.18 -50.63 -0.18
N LEU A 28 -19.44 -50.17 -0.31
CA LEU A 28 -20.39 -49.64 0.71
C LEU A 28 -20.33 -48.17 1.23
N PHE A 29 -21.38 -47.39 0.92
CA PHE A 29 -21.77 -46.03 1.42
C PHE A 29 -22.74 -46.11 2.64
N PRO A 30 -23.29 -45.01 3.27
CA PRO A 30 -23.15 -43.53 3.10
C PRO A 30 -22.85 -42.77 4.44
N ARG A 31 -22.47 -41.48 4.55
CA ARG A 31 -23.16 -40.18 4.30
C ARG A 31 -22.15 -39.09 4.82
N GLU A 32 -21.90 -37.94 4.19
CA GLU A 32 -22.60 -36.65 4.41
C GLU A 32 -21.99 -35.54 3.52
N ARG A 33 -22.74 -34.43 3.38
CA ARG A 33 -22.75 -33.48 2.25
C ARG A 33 -21.64 -32.42 2.32
N LEU A 34 -20.94 -32.19 1.21
CA LEU A 34 -20.20 -30.95 0.94
C LEU A 34 -20.85 -30.22 -0.25
N HIS A 35 -21.37 -29.02 0.03
CA HIS A 35 -22.01 -28.15 -0.95
C HIS A 35 -20.91 -27.47 -1.79
N ARG A 36 -20.88 -27.79 -3.08
CA ARG A 36 -19.96 -27.23 -4.07
C ARG A 36 -20.61 -25.98 -4.66
N SER A 37 -19.87 -24.87 -4.69
CA SER A 37 -20.24 -23.63 -5.35
C SER A 37 -20.07 -23.77 -6.87
N ASP A 38 -21.18 -23.75 -7.61
CA ASP A 38 -21.20 -23.83 -9.07
C ASP A 38 -20.90 -22.47 -9.70
N ILE A 39 -19.70 -22.36 -10.28
CA ILE A 39 -19.29 -21.31 -11.21
C ILE A 39 -19.94 -21.64 -12.57
N TRP A 40 -20.91 -20.83 -13.01
CA TRP A 40 -21.57 -21.04 -14.29
C TRP A 40 -20.73 -20.49 -15.45
N GLY A 41 -20.02 -21.38 -16.14
CA GLY A 41 -19.50 -21.17 -17.49
C GLY A 41 -20.58 -21.44 -18.55
N CYS A 42 -20.64 -20.60 -19.59
CA CYS A 42 -21.53 -20.77 -20.73
C CYS A 42 -21.33 -22.14 -21.40
N ARG A 43 -22.36 -23.00 -21.40
CA ARG A 43 -22.42 -24.17 -22.29
C ARG A 43 -23.04 -23.76 -23.62
N VAL A 44 -22.23 -23.75 -24.66
CA VAL A 44 -22.69 -23.79 -26.05
C VAL A 44 -22.96 -25.26 -26.38
N ILE A 45 -24.21 -25.59 -26.70
CA ILE A 45 -24.59 -26.88 -27.28
C ILE A 45 -24.87 -26.62 -28.76
N ILE A 46 -24.04 -27.17 -29.64
CA ILE A 46 -24.34 -27.32 -31.06
C ILE A 46 -24.68 -28.78 -31.26
N ASP A 47 -25.93 -29.07 -31.61
CA ASP A 47 -26.31 -30.35 -32.19
C ASP A 47 -26.99 -30.11 -33.54
N GLY A 48 -26.65 -30.93 -34.51
CA GLY A 48 -26.98 -30.73 -35.91
C GLY A 48 -27.78 -31.87 -36.51
N LYS A 49 -28.77 -31.55 -37.36
CA LYS A 49 -28.83 -32.01 -38.76
C LYS A 49 -30.11 -31.56 -39.47
N ASN A 50 -29.88 -31.12 -40.71
CA ASN A 50 -30.67 -31.29 -41.94
C ASN A 50 -31.80 -30.31 -42.34
N LYS A 51 -31.44 -29.60 -43.43
CA LYS A 51 -32.19 -29.33 -44.68
C LYS A 51 -33.15 -28.13 -44.74
N SER A 52 -32.67 -27.20 -45.58
CA SER A 52 -33.37 -26.48 -46.66
C SER A 52 -34.08 -25.16 -46.36
N ARG A 53 -33.81 -24.23 -47.27
CA ARG A 53 -34.58 -23.08 -47.75
C ARG A 53 -34.17 -21.70 -47.26
N ALA A 54 -34.14 -20.82 -48.25
CA ALA A 54 -33.56 -19.50 -48.27
C ALA A 54 -34.46 -18.41 -47.67
N LEU A 55 -33.81 -17.25 -47.48
CA LEU A 55 -34.31 -15.87 -47.40
C LEU A 55 -34.70 -15.28 -46.02
N PHE A 56 -33.89 -14.27 -45.66
CA PHE A 56 -34.18 -13.01 -44.96
C PHE A 56 -35.20 -13.00 -43.82
N SER A 57 -34.73 -12.68 -42.61
CA SER A 57 -35.45 -11.75 -41.74
C SER A 57 -34.47 -10.93 -40.90
N GLN A 58 -34.76 -9.63 -40.82
CA GLN A 58 -33.98 -8.61 -40.15
C GLN A 58 -33.89 -8.86 -38.64
N LEU A 59 -32.67 -8.96 -38.10
CA LEU A 59 -32.46 -8.91 -36.66
C LEU A 59 -32.55 -7.46 -36.20
N LYS A 60 -33.74 -7.11 -35.67
CA LYS A 60 -33.99 -5.86 -34.95
C LYS A 60 -32.96 -5.70 -33.84
N LEU A 61 -32.20 -4.61 -33.87
CA LEU A 61 -31.48 -4.08 -32.72
C LEU A 61 -32.50 -3.78 -31.60
N ARG A 62 -32.64 -4.67 -30.62
CA ARG A 62 -33.32 -4.33 -29.36
C ARG A 62 -32.35 -3.46 -28.56
N LYS A 63 -32.60 -2.15 -28.54
CA LYS A 63 -32.08 -1.25 -27.49
C LYS A 63 -32.65 -1.71 -26.15
N CYS A 64 -31.91 -2.55 -25.42
CA CYS A 64 -32.19 -2.76 -24.00
C CYS A 64 -31.67 -1.54 -23.24
N ARG A 65 -32.57 -0.61 -22.90
CA ARG A 65 -32.35 0.36 -21.83
C ARG A 65 -32.42 -0.40 -20.51
N THR A 66 -31.33 -1.03 -20.12
CA THR A 66 -31.21 -1.59 -18.77
C THR A 66 -30.76 -0.46 -17.86
N THR A 67 -31.71 0.22 -17.23
CA THR A 67 -31.43 1.06 -16.07
C THR A 67 -30.98 0.11 -14.96
N VAL A 68 -29.69 0.11 -14.62
CA VAL A 68 -29.18 -0.65 -13.49
C VAL A 68 -29.62 0.07 -12.22
N GLN A 69 -30.68 -0.43 -11.60
CA GLN A 69 -31.13 0.04 -10.30
C GLN A 69 -30.42 -0.78 -9.23
N CYS A 70 -29.43 -0.18 -8.59
CA CYS A 70 -28.71 -0.80 -7.48
C CYS A 70 -29.61 -0.77 -6.24
N THR A 71 -30.13 -1.91 -5.81
CA THR A 71 -30.75 -2.07 -4.49
C THR A 71 -29.64 -2.33 -3.48
N PHE A 72 -29.38 -1.36 -2.58
CA PHE A 72 -28.51 -1.57 -1.43
C PHE A 72 -29.22 -2.47 -0.42
N SER A 73 -28.92 -3.77 -0.46
CA SER A 73 -29.25 -4.68 0.63
C SER A 73 -28.05 -4.74 1.56
N SER A 74 -28.03 -3.88 2.58
CA SER A 74 -27.02 -3.92 3.64
C SER A 74 -27.50 -4.88 4.72
N SER A 75 -26.98 -6.11 4.75
CA SER A 75 -27.06 -6.96 5.94
C SER A 75 -25.84 -6.65 6.81
N SER A 76 -25.99 -5.70 7.74
CA SER A 76 -24.98 -5.47 8.75
C SER A 76 -25.18 -6.48 9.88
N ASP A 77 -24.29 -7.46 9.96
CA ASP A 77 -23.96 -8.04 11.25
C ASP A 77 -23.35 -6.89 12.09
N GLU A 78 -23.81 -6.69 13.33
CA GLU A 78 -23.42 -5.60 14.26
C GLU A 78 -21.95 -5.69 14.75
N ASN A 79 -21.01 -6.00 13.85
CA ASN A 79 -19.57 -5.97 14.12
C ASN A 79 -18.81 -5.10 13.10
N GLY A 80 -19.54 -4.30 12.30
CA GLY A 80 -18.93 -3.30 11.44
C GLY A 80 -18.49 -2.09 12.26
N SER A 81 -17.19 -1.77 12.25
CA SER A 81 -16.69 -0.47 12.68
C SER A 81 -17.37 0.61 11.85
N THR A 82 -18.38 1.25 12.43
CA THR A 82 -18.95 2.48 11.88
C THR A 82 -17.82 3.50 11.81
N ALA A 83 -17.76 4.30 10.74
CA ALA A 83 -16.85 5.44 10.69
C ALA A 83 -17.14 6.32 11.93
N GLU A 84 -16.23 6.34 12.89
CA GLU A 84 -16.40 7.10 14.12
C GLU A 84 -16.55 8.59 13.77
N ASN A 85 -17.37 9.32 14.53
CA ASN A 85 -17.46 10.78 14.37
C ASN A 85 -16.16 11.41 14.89
N PHE A 86 -15.24 11.71 13.98
CA PHE A 86 -13.91 12.25 14.28
C PHE A 86 -13.99 13.75 14.61
N LYS A 87 -14.44 14.11 15.82
CA LYS A 87 -14.18 15.43 16.39
C LYS A 87 -12.84 15.41 17.11
N GLU A 88 -11.77 15.49 16.35
CA GLU A 88 -10.42 15.70 16.89
C GLU A 88 -10.08 17.19 16.84
N ASN A 89 -9.44 17.74 17.89
CA ASN A 89 -9.03 19.14 17.90
C ASN A 89 -7.73 19.30 17.13
N ASP A 90 -7.67 20.30 16.25
CA ASP A 90 -6.47 20.62 15.45
C ASP A 90 -5.26 20.96 16.35
N GLU A 91 -5.51 21.51 17.54
CA GLU A 91 -4.48 21.84 18.54
C GLU A 91 -3.74 20.62 19.10
N ASP A 92 -4.29 19.41 18.96
CA ASP A 92 -3.65 18.18 19.42
C ASP A 92 -2.63 17.63 18.41
N TYR A 93 -2.47 18.30 17.26
CA TYR A 93 -1.63 17.86 16.16
C TYR A 93 -0.46 18.80 15.91
N VAL A 94 0.64 18.22 15.40
CA VAL A 94 1.83 18.94 14.96
C VAL A 94 2.19 18.54 13.55
N ASP A 95 2.61 19.50 12.73
CA ASP A 95 3.12 19.21 11.38
C ASP A 95 4.43 18.41 11.46
N ALA A 96 4.62 17.53 10.48
CA ALA A 96 5.78 16.67 10.41
C ALA A 96 6.34 16.55 8.99
N SER A 97 7.66 16.43 8.92
CA SER A 97 8.42 16.27 7.70
C SER A 97 9.02 14.86 7.60
N VAL A 98 9.05 14.29 6.39
CA VAL A 98 9.64 12.97 6.15
C VAL A 98 11.17 13.09 6.11
N LEU A 99 11.86 12.33 6.95
CA LEU A 99 13.31 12.17 6.86
C LEU A 99 13.67 11.13 5.80
N GLU A 100 14.81 11.35 5.13
CA GLU A 100 15.40 10.38 4.22
C GLU A 100 16.13 9.25 4.97
N ALA A 101 15.38 8.54 5.80
CA ALA A 101 15.80 7.34 6.49
C ALA A 101 15.54 6.09 5.63
N VAL A 102 16.35 5.06 5.84
CA VAL A 102 16.23 3.76 5.17
C VAL A 102 15.66 2.73 6.13
N GLU A 103 16.29 2.61 7.29
CA GLU A 103 15.98 1.58 8.29
C GLU A 103 16.21 2.08 9.71
N VAL A 104 15.53 1.45 10.65
CA VAL A 104 15.69 1.65 12.09
C VAL A 104 15.99 0.31 12.74
N ARG A 105 16.89 0.31 13.73
CA ARG A 105 17.10 -0.81 14.65
C ARG A 105 17.00 -0.33 16.09
N SER A 106 16.59 -1.22 16.98
CA SER A 106 16.66 -1.04 18.44
C SER A 106 17.73 -1.97 18.99
N GLY A 107 18.54 -1.50 19.93
CA GLY A 107 19.56 -2.28 20.65
C GLY A 107 19.84 -1.72 22.04
N SER A 108 20.87 -2.23 22.72
CA SER A 108 21.23 -1.84 24.10
C SER A 108 21.47 -0.33 24.29
N ASP A 109 21.96 0.33 23.26
CA ASP A 109 22.35 1.74 23.29
C ASP A 109 21.20 2.67 22.79
N GLY A 110 19.98 2.13 22.67
CA GLY A 110 18.82 2.83 22.14
C GLY A 110 18.55 2.49 20.67
N PHE A 111 18.10 3.49 19.92
CA PHE A 111 17.74 3.35 18.51
C PHE A 111 18.86 3.86 17.61
N MET A 112 19.02 3.21 16.47
CA MET A 112 19.87 3.72 15.40
C MET A 112 19.06 3.84 14.12
N VAL A 113 19.00 5.06 13.60
CA VAL A 113 18.38 5.37 12.30
C VAL A 113 19.48 5.45 11.26
N LYS A 114 19.41 4.61 10.23
CA LYS A 114 20.31 4.71 9.08
C LYS A 114 19.68 5.63 8.05
N MET A 115 20.38 6.71 7.75
CA MET A 115 20.01 7.67 6.73
C MET A 115 20.41 7.14 5.35
N ARG A 116 19.73 7.62 4.30
CA ARG A 116 20.02 7.24 2.91
C ARG A 116 21.44 7.60 2.46
N ASP A 117 22.01 8.67 3.00
CA ASP A 117 23.39 9.10 2.73
C ASP A 117 24.45 8.25 3.46
N GLY A 118 24.04 7.19 4.16
CA GLY A 118 24.91 6.30 4.91
C GLY A 118 25.27 6.80 6.32
N ARG A 119 24.82 8.00 6.72
CA ARG A 119 24.96 8.45 8.11
C ARG A 119 24.05 7.66 9.03
N HIS A 120 24.44 7.61 10.29
CA HIS A 120 23.65 6.99 11.35
C HIS A 120 23.31 8.03 12.40
N LEU A 121 22.05 8.09 12.80
CA LEU A 121 21.60 8.89 13.93
C LEU A 121 21.41 7.95 15.12
N ARG A 122 22.09 8.25 16.22
CA ARG A 122 21.84 7.59 17.50
C ARG A 122 20.71 8.33 18.20
N CYS A 123 19.66 7.61 18.55
CA CYS A 123 18.48 8.15 19.18
C CYS A 123 18.16 7.38 20.46
N VAL A 124 17.50 8.02 21.41
CA VAL A 124 16.92 7.37 22.59
C VAL A 124 15.44 7.64 22.65
N HIS A 125 14.72 6.80 23.38
CA HIS A 125 13.30 7.01 23.61
C HIS A 125 13.05 8.36 24.28
N ASN A 126 12.02 9.08 23.81
CA ASN A 126 11.65 10.36 24.41
C ASN A 126 11.05 10.13 25.82
N ASN A 127 10.11 9.19 25.92
CA ASN A 127 9.46 8.85 27.18
C ASN A 127 10.14 7.64 27.86
N PRO A 128 10.85 7.81 28.98
CA PRO A 128 11.51 6.69 29.67
C PRO A 128 10.52 5.64 30.20
N GLN A 129 9.24 5.99 30.35
CA GLN A 129 8.16 5.08 30.79
C GLN A 129 7.45 4.39 29.61
N GLY A 130 7.77 4.73 28.35
CA GLY A 130 7.11 4.20 27.15
C GLY A 130 7.38 2.73 26.84
N GLY A 131 7.91 1.98 27.81
CA GLY A 131 8.32 0.58 27.67
C GLY A 131 9.72 0.44 27.06
N HIS A 132 10.40 -0.64 27.43
CA HIS A 132 11.59 -1.09 26.72
C HIS A 132 11.12 -1.77 25.43
N LEU A 133 11.21 -1.07 24.28
CA LEU A 133 10.99 -1.75 23.01
C LEU A 133 12.03 -2.87 22.87
N PRO A 134 11.62 -4.11 22.53
CA PRO A 134 12.55 -5.22 22.42
C PRO A 134 13.66 -4.87 21.42
N GLU A 135 14.87 -5.38 21.66
CA GLU A 135 15.94 -5.31 20.69
C GLU A 135 15.48 -6.01 19.40
N TYR A 136 15.61 -5.32 18.26
CA TYR A 136 15.17 -5.84 16.98
C TYR A 136 16.19 -5.49 15.88
N ALA A 137 16.36 -6.43 14.95
CA ALA A 137 17.23 -6.28 13.78
C ALA A 137 16.80 -5.08 12.91
N PRO A 138 17.64 -4.55 12.00
CA PRO A 138 17.23 -3.46 11.13
C PRO A 138 15.95 -3.75 10.34
N HIS A 139 14.97 -2.84 10.42
CA HIS A 139 13.73 -2.89 9.64
C HIS A 139 13.57 -1.61 8.81
N PRO A 140 13.03 -1.70 7.58
CA PRO A 140 12.62 -0.52 6.83
C PRO A 140 11.64 0.33 7.63
N ALA A 141 11.82 1.64 7.60
CA ALA A 141 10.98 2.56 8.35
C ALA A 141 10.75 3.87 7.59
N ILE A 142 9.59 4.46 7.81
CA ILE A 142 9.32 5.86 7.50
C ILE A 142 9.56 6.63 8.79
N VAL A 143 10.47 7.60 8.76
CA VAL A 143 10.76 8.41 9.95
C VAL A 143 10.20 9.81 9.74
N LEU A 144 9.24 10.19 10.58
CA LEU A 144 8.68 11.54 10.61
C LEU A 144 9.44 12.39 11.62
N LYS A 145 9.79 13.62 11.28
CA LYS A 145 10.37 14.61 12.18
C LYS A 145 9.29 15.64 12.51
N MET A 146 9.07 15.93 13.80
CA MET A 146 8.12 16.95 14.21
C MET A 146 8.68 18.34 13.92
N ASP A 147 7.86 19.21 13.33
CA ASP A 147 8.22 20.56 12.90
C ASP A 147 7.81 21.63 13.94
N ASP A 148 7.79 21.28 15.23
CA ASP A 148 7.51 22.16 16.38
C ASP A 148 8.77 22.62 17.14
N GLY A 149 9.95 22.27 16.63
CA GLY A 149 11.23 22.58 17.28
C GLY A 149 11.63 21.62 18.41
N THR A 150 10.80 20.63 18.76
CA THR A 150 11.16 19.60 19.75
C THR A 150 12.30 18.70 19.27
N GLY A 151 12.46 18.57 17.94
CA GLY A 151 13.42 17.67 17.33
C GLY A 151 13.06 16.18 17.47
N LEU A 152 11.83 15.88 17.88
CA LEU A 152 11.35 14.50 18.00
C LEU A 152 11.22 13.84 16.64
N LEU A 153 11.62 12.58 16.60
CA LEU A 153 11.44 11.70 15.45
C LEU A 153 10.45 10.60 15.81
N LEU A 154 9.50 10.29 14.94
CA LEU A 154 8.60 9.16 15.08
C LEU A 154 8.91 8.12 14.00
N PRO A 155 9.53 6.97 14.36
CA PRO A 155 9.77 5.89 13.43
C PRO A 155 8.51 5.02 13.26
N ILE A 156 8.05 4.87 12.03
CA ILE A 156 6.96 3.96 11.65
C ILE A 156 7.58 2.81 10.88
N ILE A 157 7.65 1.63 11.50
CA ILE A 157 8.19 0.42 10.87
C ILE A 157 7.24 -0.03 9.76
N VAL A 158 7.80 -0.28 8.57
CA VAL A 158 7.06 -0.64 7.37
C VAL A 158 7.75 -1.76 6.61
N LEU A 159 7.06 -2.30 5.60
CA LEU A 159 7.70 -3.14 4.60
C LEU A 159 8.59 -2.30 3.67
N GLU A 160 9.50 -2.97 2.97
CA GLU A 160 10.47 -2.34 2.07
C GLU A 160 9.81 -1.50 0.97
N MET A 161 8.79 -2.04 0.30
CA MET A 161 8.17 -1.39 -0.87
C MET A 161 7.54 -0.01 -0.55
N PRO A 162 6.69 0.17 0.49
CA PRO A 162 6.20 1.50 0.87
C PRO A 162 7.30 2.53 1.16
N SER A 163 8.41 2.10 1.78
CA SER A 163 9.55 3.00 2.07
C SER A 163 10.27 3.40 0.78
N VAL A 164 10.58 2.44 -0.10
CA VAL A 164 11.22 2.70 -1.40
C VAL A 164 10.36 3.63 -2.26
N LEU A 165 9.05 3.38 -2.35
CA LEU A 165 8.13 4.22 -3.11
C LEU A 165 7.97 5.63 -2.53
N LEU A 166 8.04 5.77 -1.20
CA LEU A 166 8.04 7.08 -0.56
C LEU A 166 9.31 7.85 -0.90
N MET A 167 10.47 7.20 -0.78
CA MET A 167 11.77 7.82 -1.09
C MET A 167 11.89 8.23 -2.56
N ALA A 168 11.31 7.46 -3.48
CA ALA A 168 11.21 7.86 -4.88
C ALA A 168 10.36 9.13 -5.04
N ALA A 169 9.23 9.23 -4.33
CA ALA A 169 8.36 10.42 -4.38
C ALA A 169 9.02 11.65 -3.75
N VAL A 170 9.64 11.52 -2.58
CA VAL A 170 10.37 12.61 -1.90
C VAL A 170 11.47 13.19 -2.81
N ARG A 171 12.15 12.33 -3.57
CA ARG A 171 13.19 12.73 -4.53
C ARG A 171 12.65 13.10 -5.92
N ASN A 172 11.34 13.11 -6.12
CA ASN A 172 10.69 13.36 -7.41
C ASN A 172 11.22 12.45 -8.54
N VAL A 173 11.52 11.19 -8.23
CA VAL A 173 11.95 10.18 -9.20
C VAL A 173 10.74 9.64 -9.95
N GLN A 174 10.79 9.70 -11.28
CA GLN A 174 9.73 9.17 -12.12
C GLN A 174 9.84 7.65 -12.28
N ILE A 175 8.74 6.95 -12.06
CA ILE A 175 8.62 5.51 -12.23
C ILE A 175 7.86 5.25 -13.53
N ALA A 176 8.37 4.35 -14.38
CA ALA A 176 7.87 4.13 -15.74
C ALA A 176 6.39 3.72 -15.82
N ARG A 177 5.85 3.09 -14.77
CA ARG A 177 4.43 2.71 -14.66
C ARG A 177 3.83 3.37 -13.41
N PRO A 178 2.56 3.80 -13.47
CA PRO A 178 1.89 4.36 -12.30
C PRO A 178 1.88 3.37 -11.13
N THR A 179 2.32 3.83 -9.96
CA THR A 179 2.16 3.09 -8.71
C THR A 179 0.73 3.22 -8.21
N MET A 180 0.31 2.36 -7.27
CA MET A 180 -1.00 2.52 -6.62
C MET A 180 -1.21 3.92 -6.03
N TYR A 181 -0.17 4.55 -5.46
CA TYR A 181 -0.28 5.91 -4.93
C TYR A 181 -0.48 6.97 -6.02
N GLN A 182 0.12 6.78 -7.20
CA GLN A 182 -0.14 7.64 -8.35
C GLN A 182 -1.57 7.45 -8.87
N VAL A 183 -2.03 6.20 -8.96
CA VAL A 183 -3.41 5.88 -9.37
C VAL A 183 -4.42 6.51 -8.42
N VAL A 184 -4.20 6.43 -7.10
CA VAL A 184 -5.06 7.07 -6.10
C VAL A 184 -5.07 8.59 -6.25
N LYS A 185 -3.90 9.23 -6.43
CA LYS A 185 -3.83 10.66 -6.71
C LYS A 185 -4.65 11.03 -7.96
N ASP A 186 -4.44 10.32 -9.07
CA ASP A 186 -5.14 10.58 -10.33
C ASP A 186 -6.66 10.36 -10.21
N MET A 187 -7.09 9.43 -9.37
CA MET A 187 -8.51 9.22 -9.05
C MET A 187 -9.09 10.38 -8.25
N ILE A 188 -8.39 10.85 -7.20
CA ILE A 188 -8.80 12.00 -6.39
C ILE A 188 -8.94 13.24 -7.28
N ASP A 189 -7.93 13.52 -8.11
CA ASP A 189 -7.94 14.66 -9.04
C ASP A 189 -9.12 14.58 -10.02
N LYS A 190 -9.39 13.40 -10.61
CA LYS A 190 -10.48 13.19 -11.57
C LYS A 190 -11.88 13.25 -10.94
N MET A 191 -11.99 12.99 -9.65
CA MET A 191 -13.24 13.10 -8.91
C MET A 191 -13.49 14.52 -8.39
N GLU A 192 -12.61 15.48 -8.73
CA GLU A 192 -12.69 16.88 -8.29
C GLU A 192 -12.56 17.02 -6.76
N TYR A 193 -11.70 16.19 -6.16
CA TYR A 193 -11.27 16.30 -4.76
C TYR A 193 -9.80 16.70 -4.68
N GLN A 194 -9.39 17.20 -3.52
CA GLN A 194 -8.01 17.46 -3.17
C GLN A 194 -7.67 16.84 -1.83
N VAL A 195 -6.43 16.38 -1.67
CA VAL A 195 -5.93 15.95 -0.35
C VAL A 195 -5.61 17.19 0.46
N LYS A 196 -6.34 17.39 1.56
CA LYS A 196 -6.13 18.50 2.48
C LYS A 196 -4.93 18.22 3.38
N LEU A 197 -4.96 17.10 4.09
CA LEU A 197 -3.92 16.69 5.03
C LEU A 197 -4.01 15.20 5.35
N VAL A 198 -2.97 14.69 6.00
CA VAL A 198 -2.96 13.36 6.64
C VAL A 198 -2.65 13.51 8.12
N ARG A 199 -3.36 12.78 8.98
CA ARG A 199 -3.08 12.70 10.43
C ARG A 199 -2.65 11.30 10.82
N VAL A 200 -1.53 11.15 11.51
CA VAL A 200 -1.20 9.93 12.26
C VAL A 200 -1.76 10.12 13.67
N THR A 201 -2.81 9.37 14.00
CA THR A 201 -3.73 9.73 15.10
C THR A 201 -3.39 9.01 16.39
N LYS A 202 -3.33 7.68 16.35
CA LYS A 202 -3.14 6.83 17.53
C LYS A 202 -2.32 5.59 17.20
N ARG A 203 -1.83 4.94 18.24
CA ARG A 203 -1.28 3.59 18.18
C ARG A 203 -2.09 2.70 19.11
N VAL A 204 -2.48 1.54 18.62
CA VAL A 204 -3.16 0.50 19.40
C VAL A 204 -2.30 -0.75 19.32
N HIS A 205 -1.75 -1.17 20.46
CA HIS A 205 -0.66 -2.16 20.53
C HIS A 205 0.55 -1.73 19.68
N GLU A 206 0.84 -2.43 18.59
CA GLU A 206 1.96 -2.18 17.69
C GLU A 206 1.54 -1.51 16.37
N ALA A 207 0.24 -1.22 16.20
CA ALA A 207 -0.31 -0.70 14.96
C ALA A 207 -0.66 0.80 15.10
N TYR A 208 -0.01 1.61 14.27
CA TYR A 208 -0.35 3.02 14.10
C TYR A 208 -1.52 3.18 13.12
N PHE A 209 -2.38 4.15 13.38
CA PHE A 209 -3.52 4.51 12.56
C PHE A 209 -3.30 5.90 11.94
N ALA A 210 -3.82 6.08 10.73
CA ALA A 210 -3.77 7.37 10.07
C ALA A 210 -5.05 7.67 9.31
N GLN A 211 -5.35 8.95 9.17
CA GLN A 211 -6.52 9.44 8.46
C GLN A 211 -6.09 10.33 7.30
N LEU A 212 -6.70 10.11 6.13
CA LEU A 212 -6.56 10.94 4.95
C LEU A 212 -7.79 11.83 4.82
N TYR A 213 -7.58 13.14 4.86
CA TYR A 213 -8.63 14.15 4.73
C TYR A 213 -8.67 14.65 3.30
N LEU A 214 -9.80 14.47 2.64
CA LEU A 214 -10.09 15.02 1.32
C LEU A 214 -11.14 16.12 1.42
N THR A 215 -11.05 17.14 0.58
CA THR A 215 -12.10 18.15 0.40
C THR A 215 -12.45 18.26 -1.06
N LYS A 216 -13.69 18.64 -1.35
CA LYS A 216 -14.10 18.87 -2.73
C LYS A 216 -13.47 20.17 -3.20
N VAL A 217 -12.99 20.21 -4.44
CA VAL A 217 -12.38 21.43 -4.99
C VAL A 217 -13.44 22.55 -5.02
N GLY A 218 -13.17 23.66 -4.32
CA GLY A 218 -14.08 24.79 -4.19
C GLY A 218 -15.09 24.69 -3.03
N ASP A 219 -15.09 23.60 -2.27
CA ASP A 219 -15.93 23.42 -1.09
C ASP A 219 -15.16 22.69 0.05
N GLU A 220 -14.78 23.47 1.05
CA GLU A 220 -14.03 23.01 2.23
C GLU A 220 -14.93 22.69 3.44
N SER A 221 -16.26 22.78 3.29
CA SER A 221 -17.20 22.70 4.41
C SER A 221 -17.34 21.28 4.98
N GLU A 222 -17.29 20.26 4.13
CA GLU A 222 -17.45 18.86 4.53
C GLU A 222 -16.27 18.00 4.04
N PRO A 223 -15.28 17.71 4.91
CA PRO A 223 -14.19 16.83 4.55
C PRO A 223 -14.65 15.36 4.51
N VAL A 224 -14.15 14.61 3.52
CA VAL A 224 -14.25 13.15 3.47
C VAL A 224 -13.00 12.57 4.11
N ILE A 225 -13.18 11.72 5.12
CA ILE A 225 -12.09 11.15 5.92
C ILE A 225 -11.99 9.65 5.64
N PHE A 226 -10.80 9.17 5.30
CA PHE A 226 -10.50 7.75 5.13
C PHE A 226 -9.52 7.26 6.18
N ASP A 227 -9.84 6.16 6.84
CA ASP A 227 -8.89 5.42 7.68
C ASP A 227 -7.92 4.63 6.79
N LEU A 228 -6.62 4.81 7.02
CA LEU A 228 -5.54 4.21 6.24
C LEU A 228 -4.40 3.81 7.18
N ARG A 229 -3.57 2.87 6.71
CA ARG A 229 -2.27 2.65 7.33
C ARG A 229 -1.40 3.90 7.12
N PRO A 230 -0.58 4.32 8.10
CA PRO A 230 0.26 5.50 7.97
C PRO A 230 1.18 5.48 6.76
N SER A 231 1.75 4.32 6.41
CA SER A 231 2.63 4.18 5.24
C SER A 231 1.95 4.56 3.93
N ASP A 232 0.67 4.22 3.78
CA ASP A 232 -0.11 4.51 2.59
C ASP A 232 -0.56 5.98 2.59
N ALA A 233 -1.06 6.47 3.73
CA ALA A 233 -1.49 7.86 3.87
C ALA A 233 -0.33 8.85 3.60
N ILE A 234 0.84 8.63 4.18
CA ILE A 234 2.03 9.45 3.98
C ILE A 234 2.49 9.42 2.51
N ASN A 235 2.45 8.25 1.87
CA ASN A 235 2.81 8.13 0.45
C ASN A 235 1.88 8.92 -0.48
N ILE A 236 0.59 8.99 -0.15
CA ILE A 236 -0.40 9.80 -0.85
C ILE A 236 -0.13 11.29 -0.57
N ALA A 237 0.03 11.68 0.69
CA ALA A 237 0.27 13.07 1.09
C ALA A 237 1.49 13.68 0.39
N VAL A 238 2.63 12.97 0.36
CA VAL A 238 3.85 13.46 -0.32
C VAL A 238 3.63 13.70 -1.81
N ARG A 239 2.89 12.82 -2.50
CA ARG A 239 2.60 12.98 -3.95
C ARG A 239 1.59 14.08 -4.23
N CYS A 240 0.65 14.28 -3.32
CA CYS A 240 -0.33 15.36 -3.39
C CYS A 240 0.20 16.69 -2.83
N LYS A 241 1.41 16.71 -2.26
CA LYS A 241 2.00 17.86 -1.56
C LYS A 241 1.11 18.39 -0.42
N ALA A 242 0.43 17.47 0.26
CA ALA A 242 -0.43 17.77 1.41
C ALA A 242 0.38 17.71 2.72
N SER A 243 -0.11 18.40 3.75
CA SER A 243 0.53 18.37 5.07
C SER A 243 0.39 16.99 5.73
N ILE A 244 1.41 16.62 6.48
CA ILE A 244 1.42 15.44 7.33
C ILE A 244 1.45 15.94 8.76
N GLN A 245 0.50 15.47 9.56
CA GLN A 245 0.33 15.84 10.95
C GLN A 245 0.40 14.59 11.82
N VAL A 246 0.92 14.75 13.03
CA VAL A 246 1.02 13.68 14.02
C VAL A 246 0.42 14.16 15.33
N ASN A 247 -0.33 13.30 15.99
CA ASN A 247 -0.86 13.59 17.31
C ASN A 247 0.29 13.85 18.30
N LYS A 248 0.22 14.96 19.05
CA LYS A 248 1.29 15.39 19.98
C LYS A 248 1.55 14.39 21.08
N TYR A 249 0.51 13.77 21.64
CA TYR A 249 0.67 12.73 22.66
C TYR A 249 1.41 11.52 22.09
N LEU A 250 1.02 11.07 20.90
CA LEU A 250 1.69 9.97 20.19
C LEU A 250 3.17 10.30 19.89
N ALA A 251 3.44 11.49 19.37
CA ALA A 251 4.80 11.95 19.08
C ALA A 251 5.66 12.01 20.36
N TYR A 252 5.08 12.44 21.47
CA TYR A 252 5.77 12.46 22.76
C TYR A 252 5.98 11.06 23.34
N SER A 253 4.95 10.20 23.30
CA SER A 253 4.99 8.88 23.92
C SER A 253 5.94 7.95 23.19
N ASP A 254 5.88 7.92 21.86
CA ASP A 254 6.55 6.92 21.01
C ASP A 254 7.73 7.51 20.23
N GLY A 255 7.91 8.83 20.30
CA GLY A 255 9.01 9.50 19.62
C GLY A 255 10.37 9.20 20.24
N MET A 256 11.41 9.43 19.44
CA MET A 256 12.80 9.32 19.81
C MET A 256 13.52 10.67 19.66
N ARG A 257 14.49 10.94 20.53
CA ARG A 257 15.36 12.12 20.49
C ARG A 257 16.74 11.73 19.96
N VAL A 258 17.29 12.54 19.05
CA VAL A 258 18.65 12.35 18.53
C VAL A 258 19.67 12.78 19.58
N ILE A 259 20.60 11.90 19.95
CA ILE A 259 21.74 12.23 20.84
C ILE A 259 22.98 12.54 20.02
N GLU A 260 23.20 11.82 18.92
CA GLU A 260 24.37 12.02 18.07
C GLU A 260 24.06 11.84 16.60
N SER A 261 24.65 12.72 15.78
CA SER A 261 24.67 12.57 14.32
C SER A 261 26.08 12.16 13.89
N GLY A 262 26.27 10.88 13.61
CA GLY A 262 27.56 10.39 13.14
C GLY A 262 27.89 10.97 11.76
N LYS A 263 28.94 11.82 11.68
CA LYS A 263 29.58 12.13 10.41
C LYS A 263 30.49 10.95 10.04
N LEU A 264 30.29 10.36 8.86
CA LEU A 264 31.29 9.50 8.25
C LEU A 264 32.56 10.35 8.04
N SER A 265 33.55 10.19 8.91
CA SER A 265 34.90 10.66 8.65
C SER A 265 35.37 9.97 7.36
N LYS A 266 35.68 10.76 6.33
CA LYS A 266 36.38 10.31 5.13
C LYS A 266 37.75 9.77 5.54
N ARG A 267 37.83 8.53 5.97
CA ARG A 267 39.10 7.85 6.29
C ARG A 267 39.12 6.47 5.69
N LEU A 268 38.89 6.39 4.38
CA LEU A 268 39.28 5.24 3.57
C LEU A 268 39.54 5.67 2.10
N GLN A 269 40.47 6.61 1.93
CA GLN A 269 41.18 6.83 0.67
C GLN A 269 42.63 7.19 1.00
N LEU A 270 43.33 6.27 1.67
CA LEU A 270 44.80 6.30 1.81
C LEU A 270 45.28 4.84 1.97
N GLN A 271 44.91 4.00 1.00
CA GLN A 271 45.56 2.69 0.76
C GLN A 271 45.35 2.31 -0.71
N MET A 272 45.84 3.16 -1.62
CA MET A 272 46.17 2.83 -3.02
C MET A 272 47.39 3.65 -3.42
N GLY A 273 48.43 3.59 -2.59
CA GLY A 273 49.77 4.03 -2.90
C GLY A 273 50.70 2.98 -2.30
N TYR A 274 51.63 2.46 -3.12
CA TYR A 274 52.49 1.28 -2.91
C TYR A 274 51.87 -0.06 -3.34
N CYS A 275 51.84 -0.30 -4.65
CA CYS A 275 52.75 -1.21 -5.36
C CYS A 275 52.57 -1.02 -6.87
#